data_AF-F6ZAV7-F1
#
_entry.id   AF-F6ZAV7-F1
#
_cell.length_a   1.000
_cell.length_b   1.000
_cell.length_c   1.000
_cell.angle_alpha   90.00
_cell.angle_beta   90.00
_cell.angle_gamma   90.00
#
_symmetry.space_group_name_H-M   'P 1'
#
loop_
_entity.id
_entity.type
_entity.pdbx_description
1 polymer ?
#
loop_
_entity_poly.entity_id
_entity_poly.type
_entity_poly.pdbx_seq_one_letter_code
_entity_poly.pdbx_strand_id
1 'polypeptide(L)'
;MDDGKVCVNTPGSYECSCAAEYTGDGINCTKVELPCPPHELLDGEYCFRYLVVDPEHPSFTASDACANIESGHPATIRTMMDYQTLNAILLDKLVPDGDMTTKILGPWIGLDDRYMAGVYRWRDGSLLSPTDYQVWAEGPPRMRPVGGRPEPRCVHLVSDPENYGTRDFKWTELLCSELARYVCDTEKTNEQVNLCQPALAGMPNGKISCSDGWQQGSTCEFECNEGYELMGPSSSVTCLGPYMLWSNILPQCVESVCSPVISAPNSGSVSCTNGNKVSSRCAFSCDNGYSIHGSPEIECRQNLTWSDSKACCVDSCPPKARMDLIFIMDSSGSIGEENFKTMKQFVKNVYERFTLSDEFTRIAVVTFHSVVQLANDTEWFYSKTELDNAIDSLQFAGKGTLTGQALTFTREHLIGKREGSTNVVIAVTDGNSKDNSKAAAAELRNMNVHVMAVGITGSHLRDLSMIASKPASENVLSLSQVEDINDVIDVVGRRVCNFQC
;
A
#
# COMPACT_ATOMS: atom_id res chain seq x y z
N MET A 1 -45.22 -19.26 15.31
CA MET A 1 -44.96 -18.30 14.23
C MET A 1 -45.33 -16.96 14.84
N ASP A 2 -44.37 -16.35 15.52
CA ASP A 2 -44.61 -15.18 16.39
C ASP A 2 -44.27 -13.88 15.65
N ASP A 3 -45.11 -12.87 15.89
CA ASP A 3 -45.09 -11.52 15.33
C ASP A 3 -43.70 -10.85 15.36
N GLY A 4 -42.99 -10.93 14.23
CA GLY A 4 -41.86 -10.02 13.93
C GLY A 4 -40.60 -10.21 14.77
N LYS A 5 -40.28 -11.43 15.23
CA LYS A 5 -39.07 -11.73 16.03
C LYS A 5 -38.17 -12.78 15.36
N VAL A 6 -36.87 -12.61 15.53
CA VAL A 6 -35.82 -13.57 15.13
C VAL A 6 -34.91 -13.83 16.32
N CYS A 7 -34.92 -15.08 16.80
CA CYS A 7 -34.13 -15.48 17.97
C CYS A 7 -33.10 -16.56 17.62
N VAL A 8 -31.92 -16.48 18.23
CA VAL A 8 -30.84 -17.45 18.13
C VAL A 8 -30.61 -18.08 19.50
N ASN A 9 -30.53 -19.41 19.52
CA ASN A 9 -30.31 -20.16 20.75
C ASN A 9 -28.82 -20.12 21.12
N THR A 10 -28.51 -19.75 22.36
CA THR A 10 -27.13 -19.74 22.90
C THR A 10 -27.02 -20.77 24.03
N PRO A 11 -25.82 -21.29 24.36
CA PRO A 11 -25.69 -22.27 25.44
C PRO A 11 -26.16 -21.70 26.79
N GLY A 12 -27.37 -22.09 27.22
CA GLY A 12 -28.00 -21.66 28.47
C GLY A 12 -28.98 -20.48 28.36
N SER A 13 -29.19 -19.90 27.16
CA SER A 13 -30.11 -18.76 26.94
C SER A 13 -30.57 -18.67 25.48
N TYR A 14 -31.31 -17.63 25.14
CA TYR A 14 -31.59 -17.23 23.76
C TYR A 14 -31.45 -15.71 23.65
N GLU A 15 -30.92 -15.23 22.53
CA GLU A 15 -30.92 -13.81 22.18
C GLU A 15 -31.91 -13.58 21.05
N CYS A 16 -32.80 -12.61 21.22
CA CYS A 16 -33.81 -12.25 20.24
C CYS A 16 -33.55 -10.85 19.68
N SER A 17 -33.90 -10.67 18.42
CA SER A 17 -33.91 -9.41 17.70
C SER A 17 -35.23 -9.29 16.94
N CYS A 18 -35.67 -8.07 16.62
CA CYS A 18 -36.86 -7.91 15.78
C CYS A 18 -36.54 -8.26 14.33
N ALA A 19 -37.49 -8.91 13.65
CA ALA A 19 -37.40 -9.24 12.22
C ALA A 19 -37.35 -7.96 11.38
N ALA A 20 -36.87 -8.07 10.14
CA ALA A 20 -36.92 -6.97 9.19
C ALA A 20 -38.37 -6.42 9.09
N GLU A 21 -38.52 -5.09 9.09
CA GLU A 21 -39.79 -4.35 9.18
C GLU A 21 -40.43 -4.26 10.58
N TYR A 22 -39.72 -4.65 11.65
CA TYR A 22 -40.19 -4.51 13.03
C TYR A 22 -39.14 -3.83 13.93
N THR A 23 -39.58 -3.08 14.95
CA THR A 23 -38.71 -2.38 15.92
C THR A 23 -39.05 -2.76 17.36
N GLY A 24 -38.08 -2.70 18.28
CA GLY A 24 -38.27 -3.04 19.68
C GLY A 24 -37.05 -3.65 20.36
N ASP A 25 -37.24 -4.20 21.56
CA ASP A 25 -36.19 -4.78 22.42
C ASP A 25 -35.84 -6.25 22.09
N GLY A 26 -36.29 -6.75 20.93
CA GLY A 26 -36.16 -8.15 20.52
C GLY A 26 -37.18 -9.10 21.19
N ILE A 27 -37.83 -8.68 22.28
CA ILE A 27 -38.87 -9.43 22.99
C ILE A 27 -40.27 -8.84 22.73
N ASN A 28 -40.38 -7.54 22.49
CA ASN A 28 -41.58 -6.81 22.11
C ASN A 28 -41.30 -6.08 20.79
N CYS A 29 -41.78 -6.64 19.68
CA CYS A 29 -41.53 -6.11 18.35
C CYS A 29 -42.81 -5.53 17.76
N THR A 30 -42.78 -4.25 17.37
CA THR A 30 -43.89 -3.56 16.71
C THR A 30 -43.58 -3.39 15.22
N LYS A 31 -44.58 -3.62 14.36
CA LYS A 31 -44.42 -3.48 12.91
C LYS A 31 -44.16 -2.03 12.56
N VAL A 32 -43.11 -1.76 11.82
CA VAL A 32 -42.76 -0.45 11.31
C VAL A 32 -43.67 -0.16 10.12
N GLU A 33 -44.56 0.81 10.23
CA GLU A 33 -45.29 1.31 9.07
C GLU A 33 -44.30 2.04 8.15
N LEU A 34 -44.11 1.50 6.95
CA LEU A 34 -43.16 2.06 5.99
C LEU A 34 -43.70 3.41 5.48
N PRO A 35 -42.86 4.46 5.39
CA PRO A 35 -43.33 5.80 5.00
C PRO A 35 -43.76 5.93 3.54
N CYS A 36 -43.51 4.91 2.71
CA CYS A 36 -43.84 4.86 1.29
C CYS A 36 -44.47 3.51 0.89
N PRO A 37 -45.34 3.49 -0.14
CA PRO A 37 -45.86 2.27 -0.74
C PRO A 37 -44.77 1.28 -1.19
N PRO A 38 -45.10 -0.03 -1.28
CA PRO A 38 -44.21 -1.01 -1.91
C PRO A 38 -43.83 -0.56 -3.34
N HIS A 39 -42.54 -0.64 -3.69
CA HIS A 39 -41.95 -0.17 -4.95
C HIS A 39 -41.70 1.34 -5.07
N GLU A 40 -41.73 2.08 -3.96
CA GLU A 40 -41.35 3.49 -3.89
C GLU A 40 -40.15 3.71 -2.95
N LEU A 41 -39.31 4.67 -3.27
CA LEU A 41 -38.09 5.02 -2.54
C LEU A 41 -38.36 6.24 -1.65
N LEU A 42 -38.02 6.15 -0.37
CA LEU A 42 -38.14 7.27 0.57
C LEU A 42 -36.85 8.11 0.57
N ASP A 43 -36.97 9.42 0.33
CA ASP A 43 -35.90 10.40 0.58
C ASP A 43 -36.47 11.68 1.22
N GLY A 44 -36.02 11.98 2.43
CA GLY A 44 -36.63 13.02 3.29
C GLY A 44 -38.11 12.75 3.60
N GLU A 45 -38.99 13.68 3.22
CA GLU A 45 -40.44 13.54 3.39
C GLU A 45 -41.17 13.07 2.12
N TYR A 46 -40.48 12.64 1.07
CA TYR A 46 -41.12 12.35 -0.23
C TYR A 46 -40.89 10.90 -0.66
N CYS A 47 -41.88 10.36 -1.38
CA CYS A 47 -41.82 9.04 -1.99
C CYS A 47 -41.52 9.21 -3.48
N PHE A 48 -40.59 8.41 -3.99
CA PHE A 48 -40.13 8.50 -5.38
C PHE A 48 -40.35 7.19 -6.09
N ARG A 49 -40.80 7.26 -7.35
CA ARG A 49 -40.90 6.11 -8.25
C ARG A 49 -39.99 6.31 -9.45
N TYR A 50 -39.20 5.29 -9.74
CA TYR A 50 -38.36 5.21 -10.93
C TYR A 50 -39.17 4.66 -12.11
N LEU A 51 -39.12 5.36 -13.25
CA LEU A 51 -39.74 4.91 -14.50
C LEU A 51 -38.69 4.77 -15.60
N VAL A 52 -38.69 3.60 -16.25
CA VAL A 52 -38.10 3.42 -17.58
C VAL A 52 -39.21 3.60 -18.58
N VAL A 53 -39.13 4.64 -19.41
CA VAL A 53 -40.15 4.84 -20.44
C VAL A 53 -39.83 3.94 -21.62
N ASP A 54 -40.80 3.09 -21.98
CA ASP A 54 -40.77 2.17 -23.11
C ASP A 54 -40.78 2.97 -24.44
N PRO A 55 -40.03 2.55 -25.49
CA PRO A 55 -40.12 3.15 -26.82
C PRO A 55 -41.54 3.28 -27.41
N GLU A 56 -42.54 2.53 -26.92
CA GLU A 56 -43.93 2.66 -27.37
C GLU A 56 -44.66 3.91 -26.83
N HIS A 57 -44.11 4.60 -25.83
CA HIS A 57 -44.69 5.82 -25.24
C HIS A 57 -43.69 6.98 -25.30
N PRO A 58 -43.63 7.76 -26.40
CA PRO A 58 -42.68 8.87 -26.52
C PRO A 58 -43.10 10.04 -25.62
N SER A 59 -42.74 9.96 -24.35
CA SER A 59 -42.85 11.09 -23.41
C SER A 59 -41.67 12.02 -23.63
N PHE A 60 -41.95 13.24 -24.07
CA PHE A 60 -40.95 14.24 -24.46
C PHE A 60 -40.29 14.95 -23.27
N THR A 61 -40.89 14.86 -22.08
CA THR A 61 -40.39 15.52 -20.85
C THR A 61 -40.64 14.64 -19.63
N ALA A 62 -39.93 14.91 -18.54
CA ALA A 62 -40.23 14.30 -17.24
C ALA A 62 -41.68 14.55 -16.80
N SER A 63 -42.24 15.72 -17.15
CA SER A 63 -43.64 16.02 -16.90
C SER A 63 -44.59 15.09 -17.66
N ASP A 64 -44.31 14.84 -18.94
CA ASP A 64 -45.12 13.96 -19.78
C ASP A 64 -44.94 12.49 -19.38
N ALA A 65 -43.77 12.11 -18.84
CA ALA A 65 -43.52 10.77 -18.31
C ALA A 65 -44.24 10.52 -16.98
N CYS A 66 -44.26 11.51 -16.07
CA CYS A 66 -44.85 11.36 -14.74
C CYS A 66 -46.37 11.57 -14.69
N ALA A 67 -46.99 12.06 -15.76
CA ALA A 67 -48.43 12.39 -15.82
C ALA A 67 -49.39 11.19 -15.69
N ASN A 68 -48.91 9.94 -15.87
CA ASN A 68 -49.74 8.72 -15.84
C ASN A 68 -49.72 7.98 -14.49
N ILE A 69 -49.03 8.49 -13.47
CA ILE A 69 -49.09 7.97 -12.11
C ILE A 69 -50.31 8.63 -11.44
N GLU A 70 -51.19 7.88 -10.76
CA GLU A 70 -52.52 8.31 -10.27
C GLU A 70 -52.55 9.55 -9.32
N SER A 71 -51.39 10.12 -8.98
CA SER A 71 -51.20 11.43 -8.33
C SER A 71 -49.83 12.07 -8.65
N GLY A 72 -49.14 11.57 -9.68
CA GLY A 72 -47.74 11.89 -9.94
C GLY A 72 -47.57 13.24 -10.61
N HIS A 73 -46.53 13.93 -10.17
CA HIS A 73 -46.04 15.12 -10.83
C HIS A 73 -44.56 14.92 -11.20
N PRO A 74 -44.00 15.68 -12.17
CA PRO A 74 -42.55 15.66 -12.36
C PRO A 74 -41.90 15.99 -11.02
N ALA A 75 -40.97 15.14 -10.57
CA ALA A 75 -40.21 15.39 -9.37
C ALA A 75 -39.51 16.73 -9.56
N THR A 76 -40.02 17.75 -8.88
CA THR A 76 -39.32 19.02 -8.76
C THR A 76 -38.10 18.69 -7.90
N ILE A 77 -36.97 18.32 -8.52
CA ILE A 77 -35.67 18.22 -7.85
C ILE A 77 -35.21 19.64 -7.51
N ARG A 78 -36.07 20.41 -6.84
CA ARG A 78 -35.88 21.84 -6.65
C ARG A 78 -36.04 22.31 -5.23
N THR A 79 -35.92 21.41 -4.28
CA THR A 79 -35.82 21.87 -2.90
C THR A 79 -34.58 21.43 -2.16
N MET A 80 -33.86 20.33 -2.47
CA MET A 80 -32.78 19.90 -1.56
C MET A 80 -31.57 19.13 -2.12
N MET A 81 -31.16 19.25 -3.39
CA MET A 81 -29.89 18.62 -3.80
C MET A 81 -29.07 19.49 -4.74
N ASP A 82 -27.85 19.83 -4.32
CA ASP A 82 -26.81 20.25 -5.26
C ASP A 82 -26.43 19.08 -6.18
N TYR A 83 -25.77 19.40 -7.30
CA TYR A 83 -25.34 18.42 -8.30
C TYR A 83 -24.50 17.28 -7.69
N GLN A 84 -23.69 17.55 -6.67
CA GLN A 84 -22.83 16.53 -6.04
C GLN A 84 -23.67 15.53 -5.24
N THR A 85 -24.71 16.01 -4.56
CA THR A 85 -25.65 15.20 -3.79
C THR A 85 -26.51 14.33 -4.70
N LEU A 86 -27.03 14.91 -5.78
CA LEU A 86 -27.76 14.17 -6.80
C LEU A 86 -26.87 13.09 -7.44
N ASN A 87 -25.62 13.41 -7.76
CA ASN A 87 -24.65 12.45 -8.26
C ASN A 87 -24.41 11.31 -7.25
N ALA A 88 -24.13 11.62 -6.00
CA ALA A 88 -23.89 10.63 -4.95
C ALA A 88 -25.06 9.64 -4.75
N ILE A 89 -26.31 10.14 -4.78
CA ILE A 89 -27.51 9.32 -4.63
C ILE A 89 -27.72 8.40 -5.84
N LEU A 90 -27.57 8.93 -7.05
CA LEU A 90 -27.64 8.12 -8.28
C LEU A 90 -26.58 7.01 -8.26
N LEU A 91 -25.37 7.29 -7.79
CA LEU A 91 -24.29 6.29 -7.72
C LEU A 91 -24.53 5.20 -6.67
N ASP A 92 -24.92 5.58 -5.45
CA ASP A 92 -25.19 4.63 -4.35
C ASP A 92 -26.31 3.65 -4.72
N LYS A 93 -27.36 4.15 -5.39
CA LYS A 93 -28.56 3.35 -5.66
C LYS A 93 -28.55 2.64 -7.02
N LEU A 94 -27.86 3.17 -8.03
CA LEU A 94 -27.75 2.53 -9.35
C LEU A 94 -26.61 1.52 -9.43
N VAL A 95 -25.61 1.62 -8.53
CA VAL A 95 -24.40 0.78 -8.54
C VAL A 95 -24.09 0.16 -7.16
N PRO A 96 -25.05 -0.49 -6.47
CA PRO A 96 -24.80 -1.05 -5.15
C PRO A 96 -23.79 -2.21 -5.16
N ASP A 97 -23.70 -2.95 -6.29
CA ASP A 97 -22.84 -4.15 -6.42
C ASP A 97 -21.65 -3.96 -7.39
N GLY A 98 -21.38 -2.74 -7.84
CA GLY A 98 -20.25 -2.44 -8.74
C GLY A 98 -20.48 -2.71 -10.24
N ASP A 99 -21.64 -3.22 -10.68
CA ASP A 99 -21.96 -3.34 -12.11
C ASP A 99 -22.41 -2.00 -12.70
N MET A 100 -21.44 -1.27 -13.26
CA MET A 100 -21.63 0.06 -13.82
C MET A 100 -22.23 0.05 -15.24
N THR A 101 -22.33 -1.12 -15.89
CA THR A 101 -22.47 -1.18 -17.36
C THR A 101 -23.90 -1.23 -17.87
N THR A 102 -24.90 -1.64 -17.08
CA THR A 102 -26.28 -1.77 -17.58
C THR A 102 -27.24 -0.77 -16.93
N LYS A 103 -26.99 -0.43 -15.66
CA LYS A 103 -27.90 0.38 -14.83
C LYS A 103 -27.69 1.88 -14.93
N ILE A 104 -26.59 2.38 -15.51
CA ILE A 104 -26.30 3.81 -15.64
C ILE A 104 -26.46 4.30 -17.10
N LEU A 105 -26.42 3.40 -18.09
CA LEU A 105 -26.38 3.77 -19.51
C LEU A 105 -27.68 4.42 -19.99
N GLY A 106 -27.64 5.72 -20.33
CA GLY A 106 -28.75 6.49 -20.89
C GLY A 106 -29.00 7.82 -20.14
N PRO A 107 -29.86 8.70 -20.67
CA PRO A 107 -30.25 9.96 -20.02
C PRO A 107 -31.26 9.77 -18.87
N TRP A 108 -31.18 10.57 -17.80
CA TRP A 108 -31.91 10.36 -16.53
C TRP A 108 -32.88 11.48 -16.11
N ILE A 109 -32.78 12.66 -16.72
CA ILE A 109 -33.61 13.84 -16.45
C ILE A 109 -33.76 14.57 -17.78
N GLY A 110 -34.91 15.20 -18.06
CA GLY A 110 -35.14 16.01 -19.26
C GLY A 110 -35.81 17.34 -18.89
N LEU A 111 -35.10 18.46 -19.00
CA LEU A 111 -35.68 19.80 -18.94
C LEU A 111 -35.85 20.35 -20.36
N ASP A 112 -36.99 20.98 -20.61
CA ASP A 112 -37.43 21.39 -21.94
C ASP A 112 -37.35 22.92 -22.12
N ASP A 113 -36.93 23.35 -23.31
CA ASP A 113 -36.69 24.75 -23.69
C ASP A 113 -37.79 25.36 -24.57
N ARG A 114 -38.95 24.69 -24.72
CA ARG A 114 -40.09 25.05 -25.59
C ARG A 114 -40.49 26.53 -25.60
N TYR A 115 -40.21 27.29 -24.53
CA TYR A 115 -40.53 28.71 -24.41
C TYR A 115 -39.40 29.67 -24.81
N MET A 116 -38.14 29.35 -24.52
CA MET A 116 -36.95 30.14 -24.89
C MET A 116 -35.69 29.27 -24.86
N ALA A 117 -35.00 29.14 -25.99
CA ALA A 117 -33.76 28.38 -26.10
C ALA A 117 -32.71 28.84 -25.06
N GLY A 118 -32.15 27.88 -24.32
CA GLY A 118 -31.15 28.13 -23.27
C GLY A 118 -31.72 28.61 -21.93
N VAL A 119 -33.04 28.63 -21.74
CA VAL A 119 -33.69 28.99 -20.48
C VAL A 119 -34.47 27.81 -19.92
N TYR A 120 -33.89 27.14 -18.93
CA TYR A 120 -34.48 25.97 -18.29
C TYR A 120 -35.20 26.36 -17.00
N ARG A 121 -36.41 25.82 -16.81
CA ARG A 121 -37.21 26.07 -15.61
C ARG A 121 -37.55 24.80 -14.88
N TRP A 122 -37.59 24.91 -13.56
CA TRP A 122 -38.15 23.87 -12.70
C TRP A 122 -39.67 23.96 -12.66
N ARG A 123 -40.35 22.94 -12.12
CA ARG A 123 -41.82 22.89 -12.03
C ARG A 123 -42.43 24.02 -11.17
N ASP A 124 -41.70 24.58 -10.21
CA ASP A 124 -42.12 25.79 -9.47
C ASP A 124 -42.00 27.09 -10.31
N GLY A 125 -41.65 27.00 -11.61
CA GLY A 125 -41.60 28.09 -12.59
C GLY A 125 -40.31 28.91 -12.58
N SER A 126 -39.44 28.61 -11.64
CA SER A 126 -38.17 29.28 -11.43
C SER A 126 -37.08 28.89 -12.44
N LEU A 127 -36.04 29.70 -12.56
CA LEU A 127 -34.91 29.44 -13.46
C LEU A 127 -33.90 28.47 -12.82
N LEU A 128 -33.33 27.61 -13.66
CA LEU A 128 -32.12 26.84 -13.35
C LEU A 128 -30.93 27.83 -13.26
N SER A 129 -30.20 27.89 -12.14
CA SER A 129 -29.11 28.86 -11.97
C SER A 129 -27.89 28.47 -12.82
N PRO A 130 -27.15 29.41 -13.44
CA PRO A 130 -25.89 29.15 -14.14
C PRO A 130 -24.80 28.43 -13.33
N THR A 131 -24.94 28.40 -12.01
CA THR A 131 -24.08 27.63 -11.09
C THR A 131 -24.50 26.17 -10.92
N ASP A 132 -25.75 25.84 -11.20
CA ASP A 132 -26.33 24.51 -10.98
C ASP A 132 -25.97 23.54 -12.13
N TYR A 133 -25.50 24.05 -13.27
CA TYR A 133 -25.16 23.29 -14.48
C TYR A 133 -23.74 23.60 -15.01
N GLN A 134 -22.73 23.71 -14.15
CA GLN A 134 -21.37 24.05 -14.60
C GLN A 134 -20.57 22.90 -15.21
N VAL A 135 -21.05 21.65 -15.11
CA VAL A 135 -20.37 20.47 -15.64
C VAL A 135 -21.13 19.94 -16.86
N TRP A 136 -20.76 20.45 -18.03
CA TRP A 136 -21.24 19.95 -19.33
C TRP A 136 -20.29 18.90 -19.87
N ALA A 137 -20.82 17.89 -20.55
CA ALA A 137 -20.01 17.09 -21.45
C ALA A 137 -19.49 18.00 -22.58
N GLU A 138 -18.26 17.76 -23.07
CA GLU A 138 -17.79 18.47 -24.27
C GLU A 138 -18.76 18.16 -25.42
N GLY A 139 -19.48 19.19 -25.87
CA GLY A 139 -20.61 18.99 -26.76
C GLY A 139 -20.19 18.61 -28.18
N PRO A 140 -20.85 17.64 -28.85
CA PRO A 140 -20.68 17.46 -30.28
C PRO A 140 -21.10 18.73 -31.05
N PRO A 141 -20.51 19.00 -32.21
CA PRO A 141 -20.67 20.28 -32.92
C PRO A 141 -22.14 20.55 -33.19
N ARG A 142 -22.57 21.80 -32.96
CA ARG A 142 -23.90 22.35 -33.29
C ARG A 142 -24.33 21.92 -34.71
N MET A 143 -25.00 20.78 -34.84
CA MET A 143 -25.46 20.31 -36.14
C MET A 143 -26.70 21.11 -36.53
N ARG A 144 -26.61 21.80 -37.68
CA ARG A 144 -27.72 22.56 -38.26
C ARG A 144 -28.84 21.59 -38.69
N PRO A 145 -30.11 22.01 -38.63
CA PRO A 145 -31.21 21.14 -39.04
C PRO A 145 -31.12 20.83 -40.53
N VAL A 146 -31.08 19.55 -40.90
CA VAL A 146 -31.30 19.10 -42.27
C VAL A 146 -32.79 18.80 -42.42
N GLY A 147 -33.52 19.70 -43.08
CA GLY A 147 -34.81 19.43 -43.73
C GLY A 147 -35.91 18.76 -42.89
N GLY A 148 -36.56 19.51 -42.01
CA GLY A 148 -37.73 19.08 -41.24
C GLY A 148 -37.95 19.98 -40.03
N ARG A 149 -39.17 20.06 -39.47
CA ARG A 149 -39.46 20.91 -38.29
C ARG A 149 -38.38 20.68 -37.21
N PRO A 150 -37.83 21.72 -36.57
CA PRO A 150 -36.83 21.53 -35.53
C PRO A 150 -37.47 20.74 -34.38
N GLU A 151 -37.02 19.52 -34.17
CA GLU A 151 -37.34 18.79 -32.94
C GLU A 151 -36.76 19.58 -31.75
N PRO A 152 -37.52 19.73 -30.65
CA PRO A 152 -37.04 20.42 -29.47
C PRO A 152 -35.84 19.67 -28.87
N ARG A 153 -34.89 20.43 -28.32
CA ARG A 153 -33.72 19.89 -27.63
C ARG A 153 -33.98 19.94 -26.14
N CYS A 154 -33.71 18.83 -25.47
CA CYS A 154 -33.87 18.70 -24.03
C CYS A 154 -32.50 18.59 -23.38
N VAL A 155 -32.39 19.12 -22.16
CA VAL A 155 -31.19 18.99 -21.33
C VAL A 155 -31.29 17.70 -20.54
N HIS A 156 -30.31 16.83 -20.73
CA HIS A 156 -30.21 15.55 -20.07
C HIS A 156 -28.98 15.42 -19.18
N LEU A 157 -29.15 14.74 -18.05
CA LEU A 157 -28.05 14.27 -17.22
C LEU A 157 -27.67 12.85 -17.68
N VAL A 158 -26.43 12.67 -18.15
CA VAL A 158 -25.91 11.40 -18.70
C VAL A 158 -24.61 11.00 -17.99
N SER A 159 -24.27 9.71 -17.95
CA SER A 159 -22.92 9.26 -17.53
C SER A 159 -21.86 9.93 -18.40
N ASP A 160 -20.71 10.30 -17.82
CA ASP A 160 -19.63 10.96 -18.55
C ASP A 160 -19.30 10.24 -19.86
N PRO A 161 -19.62 10.84 -21.03
CA PRO A 161 -19.48 10.16 -22.32
C PRO A 161 -18.01 10.00 -22.75
N GLU A 162 -17.09 10.74 -22.15
CA GLU A 162 -15.64 10.57 -22.39
C GLU A 162 -15.05 9.43 -21.57
N ASN A 163 -15.73 9.03 -20.49
CA ASN A 163 -15.28 7.99 -19.57
C ASN A 163 -16.46 7.10 -19.16
N TYR A 164 -17.08 6.41 -20.13
CA TYR A 164 -18.18 5.48 -19.86
C TYR A 164 -17.82 4.50 -18.72
N GLY A 165 -18.63 4.50 -17.66
CA GLY A 165 -18.41 3.69 -16.46
C GLY A 165 -17.72 4.42 -15.31
N THR A 166 -17.47 5.73 -15.38
CA THR A 166 -17.09 6.52 -14.20
C THR A 166 -18.30 6.87 -13.34
N ARG A 167 -18.01 7.25 -12.09
CA ARG A 167 -19.00 7.71 -11.11
C ARG A 167 -19.36 9.19 -11.27
N ASP A 168 -19.32 9.71 -12.50
CA ASP A 168 -19.55 11.12 -12.78
C ASP A 168 -20.62 11.28 -13.87
N PHE A 169 -21.64 12.11 -13.62
CA PHE A 169 -22.67 12.46 -14.60
C PHE A 169 -22.45 13.86 -15.15
N LYS A 170 -22.60 14.10 -16.45
CA LYS A 170 -22.49 15.44 -17.05
C LYS A 170 -23.80 15.85 -17.72
N TRP A 171 -24.06 17.16 -17.75
CA TRP A 171 -25.19 17.70 -18.52
C TRP A 171 -24.88 17.70 -20.03
N THR A 172 -25.88 17.38 -20.85
CA THR A 172 -25.78 17.38 -22.32
C THR A 172 -27.09 17.82 -22.98
N GLU A 173 -27.02 18.28 -24.23
CA GLU A 173 -28.19 18.63 -25.05
C GLU A 173 -28.46 17.54 -26.07
N LEU A 174 -29.58 16.82 -25.92
CA LEU A 174 -30.03 15.78 -26.85
C LEU A 174 -31.42 16.10 -27.42
N LEU A 175 -31.88 15.31 -28.38
CA LEU A 175 -33.26 15.40 -28.86
C LEU A 175 -34.21 14.94 -27.74
N CYS A 176 -35.32 15.65 -27.54
CA CYS A 176 -36.31 15.27 -26.52
C CYS A 176 -36.95 13.89 -26.77
N SER A 177 -36.75 13.29 -27.94
CA SER A 177 -37.21 11.95 -28.32
C SER A 177 -36.22 10.82 -28.01
N GLU A 178 -35.02 11.14 -27.49
CA GLU A 178 -34.08 10.11 -27.05
C GLU A 178 -34.66 9.31 -25.87
N LEU A 179 -34.43 8.00 -25.85
CA LEU A 179 -34.93 7.12 -24.80
C LEU A 179 -34.30 7.52 -23.45
N ALA A 180 -35.13 8.01 -22.54
CA ALA A 180 -34.71 8.51 -21.23
C ALA A 180 -35.40 7.77 -20.07
N ARG A 181 -34.70 7.76 -18.93
CA ARG A 181 -35.20 7.34 -17.63
C ARG A 181 -35.60 8.57 -16.84
N TYR A 182 -36.61 8.44 -15.99
CA TYR A 182 -37.15 9.57 -15.23
C TYR A 182 -37.38 9.22 -13.76
N VAL A 183 -37.29 10.24 -12.90
CA VAL A 183 -37.62 10.19 -11.47
C VAL A 183 -38.91 10.99 -11.24
N CYS A 184 -39.92 10.35 -10.65
CA CYS A 184 -41.21 10.97 -10.35
C CYS A 184 -41.46 11.03 -8.84
N ASP A 185 -42.06 12.13 -8.37
CA ASP A 185 -42.48 12.35 -6.99
C ASP A 185 -43.93 11.91 -6.83
N THR A 186 -44.22 11.13 -5.78
CA THR A 186 -45.56 10.67 -5.40
C THR A 186 -45.97 11.38 -4.12
N GLU A 187 -46.98 12.27 -4.19
CA GLU A 187 -47.47 13.01 -3.02
C GLU A 187 -47.89 12.06 -1.88
N LYS A 188 -47.43 12.34 -0.65
CA LYS A 188 -47.81 11.62 0.57
C LYS A 188 -49.29 11.77 0.91
N THR A 189 -49.97 10.66 1.17
CA THR A 189 -51.16 10.64 2.01
C THR A 189 -50.74 10.67 3.50
N ASN A 190 -50.93 11.83 4.14
CA ASN A 190 -51.10 12.06 5.59
C ASN A 190 -50.19 11.34 6.61
N GLU A 191 -49.18 12.03 7.14
CA GLU A 191 -49.03 12.48 8.55
C GLU A 191 -47.59 13.01 8.76
N GLN A 192 -47.44 14.23 9.26
CA GLN A 192 -46.13 14.80 9.61
C GLN A 192 -45.53 14.02 10.77
N VAL A 193 -44.42 13.33 10.52
CA VAL A 193 -43.62 12.72 11.59
C VAL A 193 -42.30 13.48 11.65
N ASN A 194 -42.14 14.30 12.69
CA ASN A 194 -40.92 15.09 12.97
C ASN A 194 -39.77 14.17 13.41
N LEU A 195 -39.29 13.25 12.56
CA LEU A 195 -38.17 12.35 12.84
C LEU A 195 -36.96 12.65 11.95
N CYS A 196 -35.78 12.65 12.56
CA CYS A 196 -34.52 12.87 11.87
C CYS A 196 -34.11 11.74 10.91
N GLN A 197 -33.46 12.14 9.82
CA GLN A 197 -32.98 11.25 8.77
C GLN A 197 -31.44 11.24 8.68
N PRO A 198 -30.82 10.09 8.33
CA PRO A 198 -31.47 8.79 8.21
C PRO A 198 -31.90 8.26 9.58
N ALA A 199 -32.93 7.43 9.55
CA ALA A 199 -33.28 6.52 10.63
C ALA A 199 -32.03 5.80 11.17
N LEU A 200 -31.79 5.88 12.49
CA LEU A 200 -30.66 5.18 13.11
C LEU A 200 -31.00 3.69 13.25
N ALA A 201 -30.73 2.90 12.21
CA ALA A 201 -30.70 1.45 12.34
C ALA A 201 -29.56 1.05 13.31
N GLY A 202 -29.70 -0.10 13.98
CA GLY A 202 -28.75 -0.55 15.00
C GLY A 202 -27.27 -0.43 14.56
N MET A 203 -26.41 0.01 15.49
CA MET A 203 -24.99 0.24 15.24
C MET A 203 -24.21 -1.08 15.32
N PRO A 204 -23.54 -1.54 14.24
CA PRO A 204 -22.70 -2.73 14.31
C PRO A 204 -21.57 -2.52 15.31
N ASN A 205 -21.37 -3.50 16.21
CA ASN A 205 -20.36 -3.44 17.28
C ASN A 205 -20.46 -2.22 18.21
N GLY A 206 -21.66 -1.66 18.37
CA GLY A 206 -21.90 -0.53 19.27
C GLY A 206 -23.36 -0.42 19.71
N LYS A 207 -23.65 0.64 20.45
CA LYS A 207 -24.97 0.97 21.01
C LYS A 207 -25.26 2.45 20.75
N ILE A 208 -26.53 2.74 20.50
CA ILE A 208 -27.05 4.09 20.30
C ILE A 208 -28.06 4.38 21.42
N SER A 209 -27.86 5.50 22.12
CA SER A 209 -28.76 5.95 23.19
C SER A 209 -29.29 7.34 22.88
N CYS A 210 -30.59 7.49 22.65
CA CYS A 210 -31.20 8.77 22.29
C CYS A 210 -32.11 9.32 23.40
N SER A 211 -32.12 10.64 23.58
CA SER A 211 -32.89 11.31 24.64
C SER A 211 -34.42 11.26 24.41
N ASP A 212 -34.87 11.33 23.15
CA ASP A 212 -36.30 11.29 22.80
C ASP A 212 -36.53 10.68 21.41
N GLY A 213 -36.13 9.41 21.25
CA GLY A 213 -36.18 8.72 19.96
C GLY A 213 -35.41 9.49 18.89
N TRP A 214 -35.98 9.66 17.70
CA TRP A 214 -35.35 10.43 16.61
C TRP A 214 -36.02 11.78 16.38
N GLN A 215 -36.73 12.32 17.37
CA GLN A 215 -37.50 13.55 17.20
C GLN A 215 -36.62 14.80 17.12
N GLN A 216 -37.17 15.90 16.58
CA GLN A 216 -36.50 17.20 16.60
C GLN A 216 -36.03 17.58 18.01
N GLY A 217 -34.74 17.92 18.13
CA GLY A 217 -34.09 18.24 19.41
C GLY A 217 -33.55 17.04 20.18
N SER A 218 -33.85 15.80 19.76
CA SER A 218 -33.29 14.59 20.37
C SER A 218 -31.78 14.54 20.18
N THR A 219 -31.03 14.21 21.24
CA THR A 219 -29.59 13.96 21.18
C THR A 219 -29.34 12.46 21.33
N CYS A 220 -28.60 11.89 20.38
CA CYS A 220 -28.20 10.50 20.36
C CYS A 220 -26.69 10.38 20.63
N GLU A 221 -26.33 9.56 21.61
CA GLU A 221 -24.96 9.22 21.99
C GLU A 221 -24.59 7.84 21.45
N PHE A 222 -23.34 7.69 21.02
CA PHE A 222 -22.80 6.45 20.45
C PHE A 222 -21.70 5.89 21.33
N GLU A 223 -21.78 4.58 21.59
CA GLU A 223 -20.81 3.85 22.39
C GLU A 223 -20.41 2.57 21.66
N CYS A 224 -19.11 2.31 21.52
CA CYS A 224 -18.63 1.07 20.90
C CYS A 224 -18.52 -0.07 21.92
N ASN A 225 -18.79 -1.29 21.45
CA ASN A 225 -18.55 -2.50 22.23
C ASN A 225 -17.04 -2.67 22.52
N GLU A 226 -16.72 -3.47 23.53
CA GLU A 226 -15.33 -3.74 23.91
C GLU A 226 -14.50 -4.25 22.71
N GLY A 227 -13.34 -3.62 22.48
CA GLY A 227 -12.44 -3.95 21.37
C GLY A 227 -12.65 -3.13 20.08
N TYR A 228 -13.59 -2.19 20.08
CA TYR A 228 -13.85 -1.26 18.99
C TYR A 228 -13.69 0.19 19.45
N GLU A 229 -13.24 1.05 18.54
CA GLU A 229 -13.10 2.48 18.74
C GLU A 229 -14.07 3.27 17.87
N LEU A 230 -14.58 4.36 18.43
CA LEU A 230 -15.53 5.23 17.77
C LEU A 230 -14.80 6.17 16.80
N MET A 231 -15.01 5.97 15.50
CA MET A 231 -14.48 6.81 14.44
C MET A 231 -15.57 7.70 13.87
N GLY A 232 -15.41 9.01 14.02
CA GLY A 232 -16.33 10.00 13.50
C GLY A 232 -16.04 11.39 14.09
N PRO A 233 -16.76 12.41 13.64
CA PRO A 233 -16.52 13.79 14.09
C PRO A 233 -16.98 14.04 15.53
N SER A 234 -17.87 13.21 16.07
CA SER A 234 -18.46 13.39 17.40
C SER A 234 -18.97 12.05 17.95
N SER A 235 -18.96 11.91 19.28
CA SER A 235 -19.60 10.80 20.01
C SER A 235 -21.10 11.00 20.24
N SER A 236 -21.64 12.12 19.79
CA SER A 236 -23.08 12.39 19.82
C SER A 236 -23.53 13.24 18.63
N VAL A 237 -24.81 13.09 18.29
CA VAL A 237 -25.49 13.91 17.27
C VAL A 237 -26.82 14.41 17.82
N THR A 238 -27.20 15.63 17.44
CA THR A 238 -28.49 16.21 17.79
C THR A 238 -29.36 16.35 16.55
N CYS A 239 -30.63 16.00 16.67
CA CYS A 239 -31.60 16.14 15.60
C CYS A 239 -32.00 17.61 15.44
N LEU A 240 -31.63 18.23 14.33
CA LEU A 240 -31.86 19.65 14.06
C LEU A 240 -33.03 19.83 13.08
N GLY A 241 -33.93 20.76 13.40
CA GLY A 241 -34.93 21.26 12.44
C GLY A 241 -34.43 22.50 11.70
N PRO A 242 -35.15 22.96 10.65
CA PRO A 242 -36.44 22.48 10.15
C PRO A 242 -36.33 21.27 9.20
N TYR A 243 -35.12 20.90 8.78
CA TYR A 243 -34.87 19.88 7.76
C TYR A 243 -34.72 18.45 8.31
N MET A 244 -34.83 18.28 9.63
CA MET A 244 -34.78 16.98 10.31
C MET A 244 -33.49 16.19 9.99
N LEU A 245 -32.34 16.86 10.16
CA LEU A 245 -31.02 16.27 9.94
C LEU A 245 -30.22 16.18 11.24
N TRP A 246 -29.38 15.16 11.33
CA TRP A 246 -28.40 15.04 12.41
C TRP A 246 -27.33 16.14 12.30
N SER A 247 -26.89 16.66 13.44
CA SER A 247 -25.93 17.76 13.52
C SER A 247 -24.55 17.43 12.92
N ASN A 248 -24.21 16.15 12.77
CA ASN A 248 -22.96 15.67 12.16
C ASN A 248 -23.20 14.33 11.43
N ILE A 249 -22.23 13.91 10.62
CA ILE A 249 -22.20 12.54 10.09
C ILE A 249 -22.12 11.51 11.23
N LEU A 250 -22.78 10.36 11.04
CA LEU A 250 -22.86 9.31 12.05
C LEU A 250 -21.49 8.61 12.22
N PRO A 251 -21.02 8.39 13.45
CA PRO A 251 -19.77 7.67 13.70
C PRO A 251 -19.91 6.16 13.46
N GLN A 252 -18.77 5.49 13.29
CA GLN A 252 -18.68 4.04 13.11
C GLN A 252 -17.78 3.42 14.18
N CYS A 253 -18.12 2.21 14.62
CA CYS A 253 -17.24 1.42 15.48
C CYS A 253 -16.29 0.61 14.61
N VAL A 254 -15.02 1.00 14.59
CA VAL A 254 -13.96 0.27 13.88
C VAL A 254 -13.18 -0.57 14.87
N GLU A 255 -12.66 -1.72 14.43
CA GLU A 255 -11.83 -2.55 15.29
C GLU A 255 -10.51 -1.80 15.62
N SER A 256 -10.09 -1.77 16.89
CA SER A 256 -8.86 -1.09 17.34
C SER A 256 -7.60 -1.87 16.93
N VAL A 257 -7.33 -1.95 15.63
CA VAL A 257 -6.15 -2.61 15.05
C VAL A 257 -5.19 -1.63 14.39
N CYS A 258 -3.90 -1.89 14.49
CA CYS A 258 -2.87 -1.08 13.85
C CYS A 258 -2.82 -1.28 12.33
N SER A 259 -2.48 -0.20 11.63
CA SER A 259 -2.25 -0.19 10.18
C SER A 259 -0.75 -0.03 9.84
N PRO A 260 -0.22 -0.73 8.82
CA PRO A 260 -0.89 -1.78 8.03
C PRO A 260 -1.11 -3.06 8.85
N VAL A 261 -2.08 -3.88 8.43
CA VAL A 261 -2.27 -5.23 8.99
C VAL A 261 -1.04 -6.07 8.68
N ILE A 262 -0.42 -6.65 9.71
CA ILE A 262 0.81 -7.41 9.59
C ILE A 262 0.50 -8.90 9.43
N SER A 263 1.23 -9.49 8.49
CA SER A 263 1.26 -10.91 8.17
C SER A 263 2.70 -11.44 8.25
N ALA A 264 2.87 -12.76 8.15
CA ALA A 264 4.20 -13.38 8.11
C ALA A 264 5.07 -12.79 6.97
N PRO A 265 6.40 -12.65 7.18
CA PRO A 265 7.34 -12.38 6.11
C PRO A 265 7.50 -13.61 5.19
N ASN A 266 8.00 -13.41 3.97
CA ASN A 266 8.43 -14.53 3.13
C ASN A 266 9.55 -15.29 3.82
N SER A 267 9.55 -16.63 3.77
CA SER A 267 10.57 -17.47 4.44
C SER A 267 10.70 -17.19 5.94
N GLY A 268 9.57 -16.96 6.61
CA GLY A 268 9.51 -16.76 8.05
C GLY A 268 8.10 -16.78 8.61
N SER A 269 7.99 -16.44 9.88
CA SER A 269 6.76 -16.44 10.67
C SER A 269 6.66 -15.20 11.55
N VAL A 270 5.44 -14.89 11.98
CA VAL A 270 5.16 -13.84 12.97
C VAL A 270 4.25 -14.43 14.05
N SER A 271 4.56 -14.12 15.30
CA SER A 271 3.75 -14.50 16.47
C SER A 271 3.35 -13.23 17.23
N CYS A 272 2.05 -12.98 17.34
CA CYS A 272 1.50 -11.78 17.98
C CYS A 272 0.71 -12.16 19.23
N THR A 273 0.81 -11.37 20.30
CA THR A 273 0.09 -11.62 21.55
C THR A 273 -1.43 -11.47 21.41
N ASN A 274 -1.90 -10.55 20.55
CA ASN A 274 -3.33 -10.34 20.29
C ASN A 274 -3.58 -9.87 18.85
N GLY A 275 -3.00 -10.58 17.87
CA GLY A 275 -3.11 -10.23 16.46
C GLY A 275 -2.59 -8.81 16.18
N ASN A 276 -3.37 -8.00 15.46
CA ASN A 276 -3.01 -6.63 15.11
C ASN A 276 -3.59 -5.57 16.08
N LYS A 277 -4.14 -5.97 17.23
CA LYS A 277 -4.84 -5.06 18.17
C LYS A 277 -3.90 -4.19 18.98
N VAL A 278 -4.40 -3.07 19.48
CA VAL A 278 -3.66 -2.17 20.40
C VAL A 278 -3.03 -2.96 21.56
N SER A 279 -1.78 -2.60 21.89
CA SER A 279 -0.91 -3.28 22.87
C SER A 279 -0.50 -4.71 22.51
N SER A 280 -0.83 -5.20 21.31
CA SER A 280 -0.27 -6.45 20.79
C SER A 280 1.22 -6.28 20.50
N ARG A 281 2.03 -7.25 20.94
CA ARG A 281 3.45 -7.36 20.58
C ARG A 281 3.62 -8.50 19.60
N CYS A 282 4.22 -8.20 18.46
CA CYS A 282 4.45 -9.14 17.37
C CYS A 282 5.95 -9.40 17.22
N ALA A 283 6.36 -10.65 17.39
CA ALA A 283 7.73 -11.10 17.19
C ALA A 283 7.87 -11.84 15.86
N PHE A 284 8.89 -11.49 15.09
CA PHE A 284 9.21 -12.12 13.81
C PHE A 284 10.27 -13.21 14.00
N SER A 285 10.23 -14.22 13.14
CA SER A 285 11.20 -15.31 13.11
C SER A 285 11.41 -15.75 11.67
N CYS A 286 12.64 -16.11 11.30
CA CYS A 286 12.97 -16.53 9.95
C CYS A 286 13.24 -18.03 9.88
N ASP A 287 12.95 -18.61 8.71
CA ASP A 287 13.24 -20.01 8.43
C ASP A 287 14.76 -20.25 8.40
N ASN A 288 15.17 -21.51 8.52
CA ASN A 288 16.58 -21.88 8.49
C ASN A 288 17.28 -21.38 7.21
N GLY A 289 18.38 -20.66 7.38
CA GLY A 289 19.12 -20.06 6.26
C GLY A 289 18.66 -18.65 5.89
N TYR A 290 17.79 -18.03 6.70
CA TYR A 290 17.39 -16.63 6.58
C TYR A 290 17.67 -15.88 7.89
N SER A 291 17.99 -14.59 7.80
CA SER A 291 18.16 -13.69 8.94
C SER A 291 17.10 -12.60 8.96
N ILE A 292 16.76 -12.12 10.16
CA ILE A 292 15.84 -11.00 10.35
C ILE A 292 16.54 -9.71 9.90
N HIS A 293 15.89 -8.95 9.03
CA HIS A 293 16.26 -7.59 8.68
C HIS A 293 15.09 -6.63 9.00
N GLY A 294 15.39 -5.54 9.70
CA GLY A 294 14.39 -4.67 10.33
C GLY A 294 14.18 -5.03 11.81
N SER A 295 13.04 -4.66 12.37
CA SER A 295 12.80 -4.77 13.81
C SER A 295 12.25 -6.15 14.19
N PRO A 296 12.97 -6.95 15.02
CA PRO A 296 12.59 -8.34 15.33
C PRO A 296 11.32 -8.44 16.16
N GLU A 297 10.93 -7.34 16.83
CA GLU A 297 9.69 -7.22 17.57
C GLU A 297 9.13 -5.82 17.38
N ILE A 298 7.80 -5.73 17.28
CA ILE A 298 7.06 -4.47 17.15
C ILE A 298 5.82 -4.50 18.05
N GLU A 299 5.36 -3.32 18.45
CA GLU A 299 4.19 -3.13 19.30
C GLU A 299 3.14 -2.27 18.59
N CYS A 300 1.88 -2.68 18.65
CA CYS A 300 0.76 -1.86 18.20
C CYS A 300 0.44 -0.79 19.25
N ARG A 301 0.66 0.49 18.92
CA ARG A 301 0.49 1.61 19.84
C ARG A 301 -0.97 2.08 19.92
N GLN A 302 -1.27 2.86 20.96
CA GLN A 302 -2.59 3.48 21.20
C GLN A 302 -3.07 4.40 20.07
N ASN A 303 -2.16 4.88 19.21
CA ASN A 303 -2.51 5.71 18.05
C ASN A 303 -2.73 4.89 16.76
N LEU A 304 -2.95 3.57 16.88
CA LEU A 304 -3.17 2.64 15.77
C LEU A 304 -2.01 2.55 14.76
N THR A 305 -0.79 2.85 15.22
CA THR A 305 0.45 2.68 14.44
C THR A 305 1.40 1.69 15.10
N TRP A 306 2.16 0.97 14.29
CA TRP A 306 3.23 0.10 14.79
C TRP A 306 4.40 0.91 15.33
N SER A 307 5.08 0.37 16.33
CA SER A 307 6.23 1.02 16.94
C SER A 307 7.40 1.22 15.99
N ASP A 308 7.49 0.35 14.98
CA ASP A 308 8.51 0.30 13.95
C ASP A 308 7.97 -0.43 12.71
N SER A 309 8.81 -0.54 11.68
CA SER A 309 8.58 -1.27 10.44
C SER A 309 8.56 -2.79 10.64
N LYS A 310 7.70 -3.48 9.88
CA LYS A 310 7.63 -4.95 9.79
C LYS A 310 8.99 -5.50 9.32
N ALA A 311 9.51 -6.52 9.99
CA ALA A 311 10.71 -7.21 9.55
C ALA A 311 10.50 -8.09 8.31
N CYS A 312 11.56 -8.27 7.53
CA CYS A 312 11.68 -9.20 6.42
C CYS A 312 12.71 -10.28 6.74
N CYS A 313 12.54 -11.46 6.14
CA CYS A 313 13.54 -12.52 6.18
C CYS A 313 14.32 -12.51 4.88
N VAL A 314 15.63 -12.34 5.00
CA VAL A 314 16.56 -12.28 3.87
C VAL A 314 17.52 -13.45 3.96
N ASP A 315 18.01 -13.94 2.82
CA ASP A 315 18.98 -15.05 2.80
C ASP A 315 20.14 -14.75 3.77
N SER A 316 20.53 -15.77 4.53
CA SER A 316 21.73 -15.75 5.39
C SER A 316 22.95 -15.59 4.50
N CYS A 317 23.32 -14.34 4.31
CA CYS A 317 24.40 -13.91 3.46
C CYS A 317 25.34 -13.05 4.32
N PRO A 318 26.62 -13.44 4.47
CA PRO A 318 27.21 -14.76 4.15
C PRO A 318 26.59 -15.91 4.98
N PRO A 319 26.68 -17.21 4.57
CA PRO A 319 27.77 -17.82 3.79
C PRO A 319 27.50 -18.02 2.28
N LYS A 320 26.28 -17.81 1.77
CA LYS A 320 25.90 -18.13 0.37
C LYS A 320 25.86 -16.89 -0.54
N ALA A 321 26.95 -16.14 -0.59
CA ALA A 321 27.09 -14.99 -1.47
C ALA A 321 27.73 -15.38 -2.81
N ARG A 322 27.17 -14.91 -3.94
CA ARG A 322 27.79 -15.07 -5.27
C ARG A 322 28.86 -14.01 -5.49
N MET A 323 30.08 -14.30 -5.05
CA MET A 323 31.19 -13.35 -5.09
C MET A 323 32.54 -13.99 -5.43
N ASP A 324 33.42 -13.19 -6.00
CA ASP A 324 34.83 -13.52 -6.23
C ASP A 324 35.62 -12.83 -5.11
N LEU A 325 36.15 -13.62 -4.16
CA LEU A 325 36.90 -13.13 -3.01
C LEU A 325 38.38 -13.38 -3.21
N ILE A 326 39.19 -12.32 -3.29
CA ILE A 326 40.61 -12.40 -3.57
C ILE A 326 41.40 -11.95 -2.34
N PHE A 327 42.27 -12.82 -1.82
CA PHE A 327 43.25 -12.45 -0.81
C PHE A 327 44.56 -12.08 -1.47
N ILE A 328 45.10 -10.91 -1.13
CA ILE A 328 46.46 -10.51 -1.50
C ILE A 328 47.31 -10.54 -0.24
N MET A 329 48.26 -11.46 -0.17
CA MET A 329 49.10 -11.71 1.00
C MET A 329 50.53 -11.22 0.77
N ASP A 330 50.96 -10.31 1.61
CA ASP A 330 52.34 -9.82 1.67
C ASP A 330 53.28 -10.86 2.30
N SER A 331 54.30 -11.30 1.56
CA SER A 331 55.38 -12.18 2.06
C SER A 331 56.74 -11.49 2.07
N SER A 332 56.75 -10.15 2.18
CA SER A 332 57.94 -9.32 2.23
C SER A 332 58.72 -9.45 3.56
N GLY A 333 59.96 -8.98 3.56
CA GLY A 333 60.88 -9.11 4.70
C GLY A 333 60.42 -8.39 5.97
N SER A 334 59.64 -7.30 5.85
CA SER A 334 59.15 -6.53 6.99
C SER A 334 57.99 -7.21 7.74
N ILE A 335 57.30 -8.15 7.08
CA ILE A 335 56.27 -8.97 7.72
C ILE A 335 56.92 -9.93 8.73
N GLY A 336 57.95 -10.66 8.30
CA GLY A 336 58.58 -11.72 9.12
C GLY A 336 57.75 -13.02 9.15
N GLU A 337 58.43 -14.14 9.41
CA GLU A 337 57.84 -15.48 9.26
C GLU A 337 56.67 -15.74 10.22
N GLU A 338 56.77 -15.30 11.48
CA GLU A 338 55.72 -15.50 12.48
C GLU A 338 54.43 -14.74 12.13
N ASN A 339 54.55 -13.48 11.71
CA ASN A 339 53.37 -12.72 11.27
C ASN A 339 52.79 -13.31 9.98
N PHE A 340 53.62 -13.86 9.08
CA PHE A 340 53.12 -14.55 7.89
C PHE A 340 52.29 -15.79 8.25
N LYS A 341 52.67 -16.55 9.28
CA LYS A 341 51.83 -17.64 9.84
C LYS A 341 50.50 -17.10 10.38
N THR A 342 50.51 -15.97 11.10
CA THR A 342 49.29 -15.30 11.58
C THR A 342 48.38 -14.88 10.42
N MET A 343 48.93 -14.34 9.33
CA MET A 343 48.16 -13.98 8.14
C MET A 343 47.49 -15.19 7.50
N LYS A 344 48.20 -16.32 7.37
CA LYS A 344 47.62 -17.56 6.86
C LYS A 344 46.42 -17.98 7.71
N GLN A 345 46.58 -17.99 9.03
CA GLN A 345 45.48 -18.35 9.93
C GLN A 345 44.30 -17.39 9.84
N PHE A 346 44.56 -16.09 9.70
CA PHE A 346 43.51 -15.10 9.46
C PHE A 346 42.72 -15.41 8.17
N VAL A 347 43.41 -15.62 7.05
CA VAL A 347 42.76 -15.97 5.77
C VAL A 347 41.93 -17.25 5.92
N LYS A 348 42.47 -18.26 6.61
CA LYS A 348 41.75 -19.50 6.94
C LYS A 348 40.47 -19.25 7.70
N ASN A 349 40.54 -18.50 8.78
CA ASN A 349 39.36 -18.19 9.58
C ASN A 349 38.30 -17.43 8.77
N VAL A 350 38.71 -16.55 7.84
CA VAL A 350 37.78 -15.73 7.04
C VAL A 350 37.05 -16.61 6.03
N TYR A 351 37.76 -17.39 5.23
CA TYR A 351 37.10 -18.21 4.20
C TYR A 351 36.21 -19.30 4.80
N GLU A 352 36.48 -19.74 6.04
CA GLU A 352 35.65 -20.73 6.72
C GLU A 352 34.19 -20.26 6.90
N ARG A 353 33.95 -18.95 6.91
CA ARG A 353 32.60 -18.36 7.00
C ARG A 353 31.82 -18.36 5.69
N PHE A 354 32.39 -18.87 4.59
CA PHE A 354 31.75 -18.87 3.28
C PHE A 354 31.53 -20.29 2.75
N THR A 355 30.50 -20.45 1.90
CA THR A 355 30.29 -21.66 1.12
C THR A 355 31.02 -21.51 -0.21
N LEU A 356 32.03 -22.36 -0.44
CA LEU A 356 32.84 -22.33 -1.64
C LEU A 356 32.19 -23.20 -2.73
N SER A 357 31.89 -22.61 -3.89
CA SER A 357 31.39 -23.29 -5.09
C SER A 357 31.39 -22.34 -6.28
N ASP A 358 31.16 -22.86 -7.50
CA ASP A 358 31.01 -22.02 -8.70
C ASP A 358 29.72 -21.18 -8.67
N GLU A 359 28.70 -21.62 -7.92
CA GLU A 359 27.45 -20.89 -7.75
C GLU A 359 27.56 -19.75 -6.72
N PHE A 360 28.34 -19.95 -5.64
CA PHE A 360 28.47 -19.02 -4.52
C PHE A 360 29.83 -18.33 -4.53
N THR A 361 30.61 -18.48 -3.46
CA THR A 361 31.91 -17.84 -3.32
C THR A 361 32.98 -18.71 -3.97
N ARG A 362 33.85 -18.10 -4.76
CA ARG A 362 35.12 -18.71 -5.17
C ARG A 362 36.27 -17.82 -4.76
N ILE A 363 37.41 -18.41 -4.43
CA ILE A 363 38.51 -17.71 -3.78
C ILE A 363 39.78 -17.77 -4.60
N ALA A 364 40.47 -16.64 -4.72
CA ALA A 364 41.82 -16.58 -5.25
C ALA A 364 42.78 -16.11 -4.15
N VAL A 365 43.99 -16.66 -4.12
CA VAL A 365 45.05 -16.21 -3.20
C VAL A 365 46.26 -15.82 -4.02
N VAL A 366 46.64 -14.54 -3.92
CA VAL A 366 47.82 -13.95 -4.54
C VAL A 366 48.82 -13.68 -3.44
N THR A 367 50.06 -14.13 -3.62
CA THR A 367 51.17 -13.75 -2.74
C THR A 367 52.11 -12.81 -3.47
N PHE A 368 52.68 -11.84 -2.75
CA PHE A 368 53.64 -10.93 -3.35
C PHE A 368 54.81 -10.60 -2.43
N HIS A 369 55.95 -10.36 -3.07
CA HIS A 369 57.19 -9.91 -2.47
C HIS A 369 57.95 -9.11 -3.56
N SER A 370 59.13 -9.54 -3.99
CA SER A 370 59.76 -9.12 -5.26
C SER A 370 59.09 -9.71 -6.51
N VAL A 371 58.26 -10.74 -6.36
CA VAL A 371 57.49 -11.39 -7.43
C VAL A 371 56.05 -11.55 -6.97
N VAL A 372 55.10 -11.46 -7.90
CA VAL A 372 53.67 -11.73 -7.67
C VAL A 372 53.34 -13.11 -8.23
N GLN A 373 52.65 -13.95 -7.46
CA GLN A 373 52.28 -15.30 -7.88
C GLN A 373 50.96 -15.75 -7.24
N LEU A 374 50.27 -16.67 -7.91
CA LEU A 374 49.08 -17.34 -7.38
C LEU A 374 49.50 -18.44 -6.39
N ALA A 375 48.65 -18.72 -5.41
CA ALA A 375 48.85 -19.87 -4.53
C ALA A 375 48.72 -21.16 -5.34
N ASN A 376 49.80 -21.96 -5.35
CA ASN A 376 49.88 -23.23 -6.08
C ASN A 376 49.46 -23.09 -7.57
N ASP A 377 49.82 -21.98 -8.22
CA ASP A 377 49.50 -21.67 -9.62
C ASP A 377 48.00 -21.79 -9.98
N THR A 378 47.12 -21.68 -8.98
CA THR A 378 45.67 -21.89 -9.12
C THR A 378 44.95 -20.54 -9.08
N GLU A 379 44.17 -20.23 -10.12
CA GLU A 379 43.42 -18.97 -10.20
C GLU A 379 42.24 -18.93 -9.21
N TRP A 380 41.45 -20.01 -9.14
CA TRP A 380 40.22 -20.08 -8.33
C TRP A 380 40.09 -21.40 -7.61
N PHE A 381 39.86 -21.31 -6.30
CA PHE A 381 39.51 -22.42 -5.44
C PHE A 381 37.99 -22.47 -5.20
N TYR A 382 37.45 -23.68 -5.33
CA TYR A 382 36.04 -23.99 -5.09
C TYR A 382 35.86 -24.97 -3.92
N SER A 383 36.96 -25.45 -3.34
CA SER A 383 36.99 -26.39 -2.21
C SER A 383 37.81 -25.83 -1.07
N LYS A 384 37.26 -25.88 0.15
CA LYS A 384 37.98 -25.47 1.36
C LYS A 384 39.23 -26.31 1.59
N THR A 385 39.17 -27.61 1.32
CA THR A 385 40.32 -28.52 1.51
C THR A 385 41.46 -28.19 0.55
N GLU A 386 41.17 -27.90 -0.71
CA GLU A 386 42.21 -27.51 -1.69
C GLU A 386 42.82 -26.16 -1.34
N LEU A 387 41.99 -25.19 -0.95
CA LEU A 387 42.44 -23.88 -0.51
C LEU A 387 43.31 -23.95 0.75
N ASP A 388 42.93 -24.77 1.74
CA ASP A 388 43.66 -24.97 2.99
C ASP A 388 45.06 -25.52 2.72
N ASN A 389 45.17 -26.57 1.91
CA ASN A 389 46.44 -27.15 1.48
C ASN A 389 47.30 -26.15 0.70
N ALA A 390 46.69 -25.37 -0.20
CA ALA A 390 47.40 -24.35 -0.97
C ALA A 390 47.99 -23.28 -0.04
N ILE A 391 47.22 -22.78 0.92
CA ILE A 391 47.67 -21.77 1.89
C ILE A 391 48.78 -22.33 2.80
N ASP A 392 48.66 -23.57 3.25
CA ASP A 392 49.69 -24.20 4.09
C ASP A 392 51.02 -24.35 3.35
N SER A 393 50.98 -24.66 2.05
CA SER A 393 52.17 -24.82 1.22
C SER A 393 52.95 -23.52 0.98
N LEU A 394 52.31 -22.35 1.12
CA LEU A 394 52.92 -21.04 0.83
C LEU A 394 54.19 -20.82 1.66
N GLN A 395 55.30 -20.49 1.01
CA GLN A 395 56.56 -20.22 1.70
C GLN A 395 56.75 -18.71 1.93
N PHE A 396 57.34 -18.35 3.07
CA PHE A 396 57.75 -16.98 3.34
C PHE A 396 59.00 -16.63 2.51
N ALA A 397 58.92 -15.58 1.69
CA ALA A 397 60.01 -15.21 0.78
C ALA A 397 60.97 -14.17 1.39
N GLY A 398 60.44 -13.20 2.15
CA GLY A 398 61.22 -12.23 2.92
C GLY A 398 61.95 -11.16 2.12
N LYS A 399 61.56 -10.87 0.87
CA LYS A 399 62.28 -9.91 -0.01
C LYS A 399 61.36 -9.03 -0.84
N GLY A 400 61.53 -7.71 -0.76
CA GLY A 400 60.79 -6.74 -1.60
C GLY A 400 59.30 -6.62 -1.25
N THR A 401 58.68 -5.49 -1.59
CA THR A 401 57.27 -5.19 -1.23
C THR A 401 56.60 -4.46 -2.40
N LEU A 402 56.06 -5.22 -3.35
CA LEU A 402 55.45 -4.69 -4.59
C LEU A 402 53.91 -4.79 -4.58
N THR A 403 53.28 -4.09 -3.65
CA THR A 403 51.83 -4.10 -3.45
C THR A 403 51.06 -3.57 -4.67
N GLY A 404 51.59 -2.55 -5.37
CA GLY A 404 50.97 -2.00 -6.58
C GLY A 404 50.93 -3.02 -7.71
N GLN A 405 52.00 -3.77 -7.92
CA GLN A 405 52.03 -4.87 -8.89
C GLN A 405 51.08 -6.00 -8.50
N ALA A 406 50.95 -6.32 -7.22
CA ALA A 406 49.99 -7.34 -6.77
C ALA A 406 48.54 -6.95 -7.10
N LEU A 407 48.17 -5.69 -6.83
CA LEU A 407 46.84 -5.15 -7.17
C LEU A 407 46.61 -5.12 -8.69
N THR A 408 47.63 -4.74 -9.46
CA THR A 408 47.58 -4.73 -10.93
C THR A 408 47.42 -6.13 -11.49
N PHE A 409 48.17 -7.10 -10.96
CA PHE A 409 48.06 -8.50 -11.34
C PHE A 409 46.65 -9.04 -11.08
N THR A 410 46.08 -8.78 -9.90
CA THR A 410 44.70 -9.15 -9.56
C THR A 410 43.71 -8.57 -10.56
N ARG A 411 43.83 -7.28 -10.88
CA ARG A 411 42.97 -6.60 -11.87
C ARG A 411 42.99 -7.31 -13.23
N GLU A 412 44.16 -7.65 -13.74
CA GLU A 412 44.34 -8.18 -15.09
C GLU A 412 43.94 -9.67 -15.20
N HIS A 413 44.21 -10.46 -14.16
CA HIS A 413 44.08 -11.91 -14.22
C HIS A 413 42.81 -12.43 -13.57
N LEU A 414 42.25 -11.75 -12.57
CA LEU A 414 41.16 -12.28 -11.74
C LEU A 414 39.85 -11.50 -11.87
N ILE A 415 39.89 -10.19 -12.09
CA ILE A 415 38.67 -9.38 -12.09
C ILE A 415 37.86 -9.57 -13.39
N GLY A 416 36.53 -9.62 -13.25
CA GLY A 416 35.59 -9.68 -14.38
C GLY A 416 35.53 -11.03 -15.09
N LYS A 417 36.01 -12.10 -14.45
CA LYS A 417 36.02 -13.47 -15.02
C LYS A 417 34.70 -14.23 -14.87
N ARG A 418 33.78 -13.78 -14.00
CA ARG A 418 32.47 -14.40 -13.79
C ARG A 418 31.38 -13.34 -13.88
N GLU A 419 30.43 -13.55 -14.78
CA GLU A 419 29.32 -12.61 -14.99
C GLU A 419 28.41 -12.58 -13.77
N GLY A 420 28.02 -11.39 -13.31
CA GLY A 420 27.13 -11.20 -12.17
C GLY A 420 27.74 -11.53 -10.80
N SER A 421 29.06 -11.70 -10.68
CA SER A 421 29.74 -11.81 -9.39
C SER A 421 30.16 -10.44 -8.87
N THR A 422 30.04 -10.24 -7.55
CA THR A 422 30.68 -9.10 -6.88
C THR A 422 32.14 -9.46 -6.58
N ASN A 423 33.07 -8.56 -6.92
CA ASN A 423 34.50 -8.76 -6.67
C ASN A 423 34.91 -8.04 -5.38
N VAL A 424 35.53 -8.78 -4.45
CA VAL A 424 36.06 -8.26 -3.19
C VAL A 424 37.53 -8.64 -3.04
N VAL A 425 38.38 -7.68 -2.74
CA VAL A 425 39.82 -7.88 -2.51
C VAL A 425 40.14 -7.57 -1.06
N ILE A 426 40.80 -8.49 -0.36
CA ILE A 426 41.33 -8.28 0.99
C ILE A 426 42.86 -8.32 0.91
N ALA A 427 43.49 -7.15 1.00
CA ALA A 427 44.94 -7.02 1.02
C ALA A 427 45.47 -7.06 2.45
N VAL A 428 46.28 -8.06 2.77
CA VAL A 428 46.90 -8.25 4.10
C VAL A 428 48.38 -7.87 3.98
N THR A 429 48.79 -6.76 4.60
CA THR A 429 50.13 -6.16 4.43
C THR A 429 50.46 -5.21 5.60
N ASP A 430 51.72 -4.81 5.76
CA ASP A 430 52.12 -3.76 6.71
C ASP A 430 52.03 -2.33 6.13
N GLY A 431 51.67 -2.21 4.85
CA GLY A 431 51.44 -0.93 4.16
C GLY A 431 52.70 -0.29 3.54
N ASN A 432 53.89 -0.88 3.67
CA ASN A 432 55.14 -0.27 3.21
C ASN A 432 55.53 -0.69 1.78
N SER A 433 54.70 -0.30 0.81
CA SER A 433 54.88 -0.60 -0.61
C SER A 433 56.02 0.25 -1.24
N LYS A 434 56.84 -0.38 -2.08
CA LYS A 434 57.93 0.28 -2.83
C LYS A 434 57.51 0.83 -4.20
N ASP A 435 56.25 0.64 -4.56
CA ASP A 435 55.64 0.99 -5.84
C ASP A 435 54.32 1.76 -5.62
N ASN A 436 53.66 2.17 -6.72
CA ASN A 436 52.49 3.04 -6.62
C ASN A 436 51.19 2.25 -6.34
N SER A 437 51.08 1.72 -5.12
CA SER A 437 49.90 0.96 -4.66
C SER A 437 48.61 1.77 -4.69
N LYS A 438 48.67 3.09 -4.44
CA LYS A 438 47.52 4.00 -4.48
C LYS A 438 46.85 4.05 -5.86
N ALA A 439 47.65 4.15 -6.92
CA ALA A 439 47.14 4.19 -8.29
C ALA A 439 46.48 2.85 -8.68
N ALA A 440 47.18 1.74 -8.43
CA ALA A 440 46.67 0.40 -8.73
C ALA A 440 45.35 0.09 -7.98
N ALA A 441 45.26 0.47 -6.69
CA ALA A 441 44.04 0.31 -5.92
C ALA A 441 42.88 1.18 -6.46
N ALA A 442 43.17 2.37 -6.98
CA ALA A 442 42.16 3.24 -7.57
C ALA A 442 41.53 2.62 -8.82
N GLU A 443 42.32 1.94 -9.65
CA GLU A 443 41.83 1.26 -10.85
C GLU A 443 40.90 0.09 -10.50
N LEU A 444 41.23 -0.73 -9.49
CA LEU A 444 40.33 -1.77 -8.98
C LEU A 444 39.00 -1.17 -8.51
N ARG A 445 39.05 -0.10 -7.70
CA ARG A 445 37.83 0.58 -7.21
C ARG A 445 36.98 1.15 -8.36
N ASN A 446 37.61 1.68 -9.41
CA ASN A 446 36.92 2.17 -10.60
C ASN A 446 36.21 1.04 -11.38
N MET A 447 36.67 -0.21 -11.24
CA MET A 447 36.01 -1.40 -11.78
C MET A 447 34.95 -1.99 -10.82
N ASN A 448 34.46 -1.19 -9.86
CA ASN A 448 33.46 -1.58 -8.86
C ASN A 448 33.93 -2.72 -7.92
N VAL A 449 35.24 -2.97 -7.84
CA VAL A 449 35.85 -3.92 -6.91
C VAL A 449 35.95 -3.26 -5.53
N HIS A 450 35.45 -3.97 -4.51
CA HIS A 450 35.57 -3.51 -3.14
C HIS A 450 36.91 -3.98 -2.54
N VAL A 451 37.77 -3.05 -2.16
CA VAL A 451 39.09 -3.33 -1.60
C VAL A 451 39.10 -3.05 -0.09
N MET A 452 39.48 -4.04 0.72
CA MET A 452 39.78 -3.92 2.15
C MET A 452 41.28 -4.06 2.37
N ALA A 453 41.83 -3.37 3.36
CA ALA A 453 43.23 -3.45 3.76
C ALA A 453 43.33 -3.88 5.22
N VAL A 454 44.12 -4.93 5.49
CA VAL A 454 44.30 -5.50 6.82
C VAL A 454 45.77 -5.38 7.21
N GLY A 455 46.03 -4.52 8.18
CA GLY A 455 47.35 -4.20 8.70
C GLY A 455 47.87 -5.22 9.70
N ILE A 456 49.17 -5.51 9.70
CA ILE A 456 49.85 -6.24 10.79
C ILE A 456 50.42 -5.25 11.82
N THR A 457 50.84 -5.74 12.99
CA THR A 457 51.54 -4.95 14.03
C THR A 457 52.61 -4.04 13.43
N GLY A 458 52.53 -2.74 13.71
CA GLY A 458 53.45 -1.73 13.17
C GLY A 458 53.08 -1.19 11.78
N SER A 459 51.91 -1.54 11.25
CA SER A 459 51.46 -1.09 9.93
C SER A 459 51.21 0.42 9.82
N HIS A 460 51.45 0.94 8.62
CA HIS A 460 51.24 2.34 8.29
C HIS A 460 49.78 2.56 7.89
N LEU A 461 48.91 2.83 8.88
CA LEU A 461 47.47 3.02 8.67
C LEU A 461 47.12 4.02 7.55
N ARG A 462 47.97 5.06 7.34
CA ARG A 462 47.80 6.01 6.25
C ARG A 462 47.92 5.34 4.88
N ASP A 463 48.89 4.46 4.69
CA ASP A 463 49.13 3.79 3.40
C ASP A 463 48.04 2.75 3.12
N LEU A 464 47.64 1.99 4.15
CA LEU A 464 46.48 1.10 4.07
C LEU A 464 45.20 1.84 3.67
N SER A 465 44.98 3.05 4.22
CA SER A 465 43.81 3.88 3.89
C SER A 465 43.78 4.41 2.45
N MET A 466 44.92 4.38 1.75
CA MET A 466 45.03 4.75 0.33
C MET A 466 44.73 3.56 -0.59
N ILE A 467 44.92 2.34 -0.10
CA ILE A 467 44.61 1.08 -0.80
C ILE A 467 43.15 0.70 -0.59
N ALA A 468 42.66 0.81 0.64
CA ALA A 468 41.29 0.47 1.00
C ALA A 468 40.23 1.37 0.33
N SER A 469 39.03 0.82 0.20
CA SER A 469 37.82 1.55 -0.18
C SER A 469 37.43 2.55 0.92
N LYS A 470 36.58 3.51 0.59
CA LYS A 470 36.03 4.44 1.56
C LYS A 470 34.70 3.92 2.14
N PRO A 471 34.37 4.23 3.42
CA PRO A 471 35.20 4.95 4.38
C PRO A 471 36.33 4.09 4.96
N ALA A 472 37.48 4.70 5.26
CA ALA A 472 38.64 3.96 5.77
C ALA A 472 38.38 3.33 7.14
N SER A 473 37.48 3.89 7.94
CA SER A 473 37.07 3.37 9.26
C SER A 473 36.45 1.97 9.20
N GLU A 474 35.92 1.56 8.04
CA GLU A 474 35.30 0.24 7.87
C GLU A 474 36.19 -0.71 7.04
N ASN A 475 37.09 -0.15 6.23
CA ASN A 475 37.85 -0.91 5.23
C ASN A 475 39.33 -1.05 5.58
N VAL A 476 39.79 -0.45 6.67
CA VAL A 476 41.14 -0.59 7.21
C VAL A 476 41.05 -1.25 8.57
N LEU A 477 41.53 -2.48 8.67
CA LEU A 477 41.51 -3.28 9.89
C LEU A 477 42.94 -3.54 10.38
N SER A 478 43.14 -3.78 11.67
CA SER A 478 44.45 -4.12 12.24
C SER A 478 44.40 -5.52 12.82
N LEU A 479 45.21 -6.47 12.32
CA LEU A 479 45.26 -7.87 12.79
C LEU A 479 45.53 -8.00 14.28
N SER A 480 46.26 -7.05 14.89
CA SER A 480 46.46 -7.01 16.34
C SER A 480 45.20 -6.64 17.14
N GLN A 481 44.18 -6.09 16.47
CA GLN A 481 42.84 -5.77 16.98
C GLN A 481 41.76 -6.73 16.43
N VAL A 482 42.11 -7.61 15.47
CA VAL A 482 41.19 -8.62 14.91
C VAL A 482 41.07 -9.79 15.90
N GLU A 483 40.40 -9.53 17.02
CA GLU A 483 39.64 -10.58 17.71
C GLU A 483 38.29 -10.83 17.00
N ASP A 484 37.79 -9.85 16.24
CA ASP A 484 36.47 -9.93 15.62
C ASP A 484 36.54 -10.16 14.11
N ILE A 485 36.63 -11.42 13.73
CA ILE A 485 36.46 -11.82 12.33
C ILE A 485 35.10 -11.38 11.77
N ASN A 486 34.11 -11.14 12.63
CA ASN A 486 32.79 -10.75 12.21
C ASN A 486 32.79 -9.35 11.56
N ASP A 487 33.71 -8.45 11.92
CA ASP A 487 33.86 -7.15 11.24
C ASP A 487 34.15 -7.33 9.73
N VAL A 488 35.01 -8.30 9.40
CA VAL A 488 35.30 -8.63 7.99
C VAL A 488 34.06 -9.18 7.31
N ILE A 489 33.37 -10.11 7.98
CA ILE A 489 32.16 -10.75 7.43
C ILE A 489 31.05 -9.73 7.22
N ASP A 490 30.90 -8.75 8.11
CA ASP A 490 29.87 -7.72 8.06
C ASP A 490 30.13 -6.72 6.92
N VAL A 491 31.37 -6.29 6.72
CA VAL A 491 31.74 -5.41 5.59
C VAL A 491 31.55 -6.15 4.27
N VAL A 492 32.01 -7.39 4.17
CA VAL A 492 31.79 -8.23 2.98
C VAL A 492 30.30 -8.43 2.74
N GLY A 493 29.54 -8.80 3.77
CA GLY A 493 28.10 -9.03 3.74
C GLY A 493 27.33 -7.82 3.20
N ARG A 494 27.55 -6.63 3.75
CA ARG A 494 26.92 -5.39 3.27
C ARG A 494 27.20 -5.08 1.80
N ARG A 495 28.28 -5.62 1.24
CA ARG A 495 28.64 -5.40 -0.16
C ARG A 495 28.07 -6.43 -1.13
N VAL A 496 27.95 -7.68 -0.69
CA VAL A 496 27.61 -8.81 -1.58
C VAL A 496 26.19 -9.30 -1.40
N CYS A 497 25.54 -8.96 -0.29
CA CYS A 497 24.19 -9.38 0.01
C CYS A 497 23.20 -8.35 -0.53
N ASN A 498 22.30 -8.81 -1.40
CA ASN A 498 21.19 -8.00 -1.88
C ASN A 498 19.98 -8.26 -0.99
N PHE A 499 19.69 -7.34 -0.08
CA PHE A 499 18.51 -7.42 0.78
C PHE A 499 17.31 -6.84 0.02
N GLN A 500 16.63 -7.68 -0.76
CA GLN A 500 15.31 -7.29 -1.28
C GLN A 500 14.24 -7.64 -0.26
N CYS A 501 13.81 -6.59 0.44
CA CYS A 501 12.52 -6.44 1.09
C CYS A 501 11.71 -5.46 0.22
#